data_AF-A0A1J5GCK9-F1
#
_entry.id   AF-A0A1J5GCK9-F1
#
_cell.length_a   1.000
_cell.length_b   1.000
_cell.length_c   1.000
_cell.angle_alpha   90.00
_cell.angle_beta   90.00
_cell.angle_gamma   90.00
#
_symmetry.space_group_name_H-M   'P 1'
#
loop_
_entity.id
_entity.type
_entity.pdbx_description
1 polymer ?
#
loop_
_entity_poly.entity_id
_entity_poly.type
_entity_poly.pdbx_seq_one_letter_code
_entity_poly.pdbx_strand_id
1 'polypeptide(L)' 'MNGCLLEILTQCSILIFGCLEQALAAIEVIKKSDLASDEFSQALADLHVCATVIEPYSEGLVEAIDQFSEDSPE' A
#
# COMPACT_ATOMS: atom_id res chain seq x y z
N MET A 1 -12.55 18.92 -11.88
CA MET A 1 -12.28 17.48 -11.68
C MET A 1 -10.79 17.18 -11.49
N ASN A 2 -9.87 17.82 -12.22
CA ASN A 2 -8.42 17.57 -12.10
C ASN A 2 -7.78 17.71 -10.70
N GLY A 3 -8.33 18.53 -9.80
CA GLY A 3 -7.81 18.67 -8.43
C GLY A 3 -8.06 17.45 -7.54
N CYS A 4 -9.23 16.81 -7.68
CA CYS A 4 -9.62 15.64 -6.87
C CYS A 4 -8.77 14.41 -7.25
N LEU A 5 -8.49 14.23 -8.53
CA LEU A 5 -7.64 13.16 -9.02
C LEU A 5 -6.21 13.27 -8.48
N LEU A 6 -5.61 14.46 -8.57
CA LEU A 6 -4.24 14.68 -8.09
C LEU A 6 -4.12 14.43 -6.58
N GLU A 7 -5.14 14.81 -5.80
CA GLU A 7 -5.20 14.51 -4.37
C GLU A 7 -5.30 13.01 -4.08
N ILE A 8 -6.18 12.28 -4.79
CA ILE A 8 -6.31 10.82 -4.66
C ILE A 8 -5.00 10.12 -5.04
N LEU A 9 -4.41 10.47 -6.19
CA LEU A 9 -3.13 9.91 -6.63
C LEU A 9 -2.03 10.15 -5.58
N THR A 10 -1.95 11.36 -5.03
CA THR A 10 -0.94 11.71 -4.01
C THR A 10 -1.17 10.93 -2.71
N GLN A 11 -2.41 10.86 -2.25
CA GLN A 11 -2.79 10.17 -1.01
C GLN A 11 -2.53 8.65 -1.12
N CYS A 12 -2.97 8.02 -2.23
CA CYS A 12 -2.76 6.60 -2.50
C CYS A 12 -1.28 6.29 -2.61
N SER A 13 -0.49 7.13 -3.27
CA SER A 13 0.95 6.95 -3.40
C SER A 13 1.63 6.92 -2.02
N ILE A 14 1.38 7.92 -1.17
CA ILE A 14 2.02 8.02 0.15
C ILE A 14 1.70 6.79 1.02
N LEU A 15 0.44 6.37 1.05
CA LEU A 15 0.01 5.21 1.83
C LEU A 15 0.58 3.89 1.30
N ILE A 16 0.56 3.69 -0.02
CA ILE A 16 1.14 2.48 -0.64
C ILE A 16 2.65 2.41 -0.39
N PHE A 17 3.39 3.51 -0.62
CA PHE A 17 4.84 3.54 -0.41
C PHE A 17 5.21 3.30 1.05
N GLY A 18 4.53 3.94 2.00
CA GLY A 18 4.78 3.74 3.43
C GLY A 18 4.52 2.29 3.88
N CYS A 19 3.43 1.68 3.43
CA CYS A 19 3.15 0.28 3.70
C CYS A 19 4.16 -0.66 3.03
N LEU A 20 4.66 -0.33 1.85
CA LEU A 20 5.68 -1.14 1.17
C LEU A 20 6.99 -1.16 1.95
N GLU A 21 7.45 0.01 2.43
CA GLU A 21 8.66 0.11 3.25
C GLU A 21 8.53 -0.67 4.56
N GLN A 22 7.38 -0.54 5.23
CA GLN A 22 7.09 -1.29 6.46
C GLN A 22 7.00 -2.80 6.22
N ALA A 23 6.33 -3.23 5.14
CA ALA A 23 6.25 -4.64 4.75
C ALA A 23 7.64 -5.24 4.47
N LEU A 24 8.51 -4.50 3.77
CA LEU A 24 9.88 -4.94 3.51
C LEU A 24 10.69 -5.08 4.81
N ALA A 25 10.56 -4.13 5.74
CA ALA A 25 11.19 -4.21 7.05
C ALA A 25 10.69 -5.41 7.86
N ALA A 26 9.38 -5.65 7.88
CA ALA A 26 8.75 -6.79 8.56
C ALA A 26 9.23 -8.13 7.98
N ILE A 27 9.34 -8.25 6.65
CA ILE A 27 9.87 -9.46 5.99
C ILE A 27 11.32 -9.72 6.43
N GLU A 28 12.15 -8.69 6.56
CA GLU A 28 13.53 -8.85 7.02
C GLU A 28 13.62 -9.30 8.48
N VAL A 29 12.69 -8.88 9.33
CA VAL A 29 12.56 -9.39 10.72
C VAL A 29 12.12 -10.85 10.69
N ILE A 30 11.06 -11.19 9.97
CA ILE A 30 10.53 -12.56 9.83
C ILE A 30 11.63 -13.54 9.39
N LYS A 31 12.50 -13.15 8.45
CA LYS A 31 13.60 -14.00 7.95
C LYS A 31 14.68 -14.28 8.99
N LYS A 32 14.84 -13.41 9.99
CA LYS A 32 15.98 -13.43 10.94
C LYS A 32 15.56 -13.83 12.36
N SER A 33 14.28 -13.69 12.70
CA SER A 33 13.73 -13.98 14.01
C SER A 33 13.39 -15.46 14.21
N ASP A 34 13.39 -15.89 15.47
CA ASP A 34 12.85 -17.19 15.85
C ASP A 34 11.32 -17.19 15.75
N LEU A 35 10.72 -18.32 15.34
CA LEU A 35 9.28 -18.44 15.11
C LEU A 35 8.46 -18.26 16.38
N ALA A 36 9.06 -18.51 17.54
CA ALA A 36 8.43 -18.34 18.85
C ALA A 36 8.67 -16.95 19.47
N SER A 37 9.39 -16.06 18.78
CA SER A 37 9.71 -14.72 19.29
C SER A 37 8.55 -13.74 19.12
N ASP A 38 8.48 -12.78 20.04
CA ASP A 38 7.49 -11.70 19.98
C ASP A 38 7.76 -10.80 18.75
N GLU A 39 9.03 -10.64 18.35
CA GLU A 39 9.43 -9.88 17.17
C GLU A 39 8.90 -10.50 15.86
N PHE A 40 8.88 -11.83 15.77
CA PHE A 40 8.29 -12.53 14.63
C PHE A 40 6.78 -12.32 14.56
N SER A 41 6.10 -12.43 15.71
CA SER A 41 4.65 -12.22 15.80
C SER A 41 4.25 -10.80 15.45
N GLN A 42 5.02 -9.80 15.92
CA GLN A 42 4.80 -8.41 15.59
C GLN A 42 5.04 -8.13 14.09
N ALA A 43 6.13 -8.65 13.53
CA ALA A 43 6.43 -8.47 12.11
C ALA A 43 5.36 -9.10 11.20
N LEU A 44 4.79 -10.25 11.57
CA LEU A 44 3.65 -10.83 10.85
C LEU A 44 2.41 -9.94 10.92
N ALA A 45 2.12 -9.37 12.09
CA ALA A 45 0.99 -8.45 12.25
C ALA A 45 1.17 -7.19 11.39
N ASP A 46 2.37 -6.61 11.38
CA ASP A 46 2.72 -5.44 10.57
C ASP A 46 2.57 -5.74 9.07
N LEU A 47 3.04 -6.90 8.62
CA LEU A 47 2.90 -7.35 7.24
C LEU A 47 1.43 -7.55 6.85
N HIS A 48 0.62 -8.11 7.77
CA HIS A 48 -0.81 -8.31 7.55
C HIS A 48 -1.56 -6.98 7.40
N VAL A 49 -1.27 -5.99 8.26
CA VAL A 49 -1.83 -4.65 8.14
C VAL A 49 -1.47 -4.03 6.79
N CYS A 50 -0.19 -4.11 6.39
CA CYS A 50 0.25 -3.58 5.09
C CYS A 50 -0.49 -4.24 3.92
N ALA A 51 -0.73 -5.55 3.96
CA ALA A 51 -1.48 -6.25 2.92
C ALA A 51 -2.93 -5.72 2.80
N THR A 52 -3.60 -5.49 3.93
CA THR A 52 -4.98 -4.93 3.93
C THR A 52 -5.08 -3.48 3.48
N VAL A 53 -3.97 -2.73 3.50
CA VAL A 53 -3.92 -1.34 3.01
C VAL A 53 -3.56 -1.30 1.53
N ILE A 54 -2.58 -2.09 1.09
CA ILE A 54 -2.09 -2.02 -0.30
C ILE A 54 -3.20 -2.40 -1.29
N GLU A 55 -3.98 -3.45 -1.02
CA GLU A 55 -5.02 -3.94 -1.93
C GLU A 55 -6.08 -2.88 -2.30
N PRO A 56 -6.85 -2.28 -1.35
CA PRO A 56 -7.89 -1.32 -1.70
C PRO A 56 -7.33 -0.02 -2.30
N TYR A 57 -6.15 0.43 -1.86
CA TYR A 57 -5.52 1.62 -2.43
C TYR A 57 -4.97 1.38 -3.84
N SER A 58 -4.56 0.15 -4.16
CA SER A 58 -4.14 -0.21 -5.52
C SER A 58 -5.32 -0.24 -6.49
N GLU A 59 -6.50 -0.72 -6.05
CA GLU A 59 -7.72 -0.71 -6.85
C GLU A 59 -8.21 0.72 -7.10
N GLY A 60 -8.28 1.55 -6.05
CA GLY A 60 -8.68 2.96 -6.18
C GLY A 60 -7.73 3.78 -7.07
N LEU A 61 -6.44 3.42 -7.11
CA LEU A 61 -5.47 4.03 -8.01
C LEU A 61 -5.74 3.67 -9.48
N VAL A 62 -6.04 2.40 -9.77
CA VAL A 62 -6.38 1.93 -11.12
C VAL A 62 -7.67 2.59 -11.59
N GLU A 63 -8.72 2.58 -10.76
CA GLU A 63 -10.01 3.20 -11.10
C GLU A 63 -9.86 4.70 -11.38
N ALA A 64 -9.06 5.41 -10.59
CA ALA A 64 -8.79 6.82 -10.80
C ALA A 64 -8.06 7.11 -12.13
N ILE A 65 -7.15 6.23 -12.54
CA ILE A 65 -6.44 6.32 -13.83
C ILE A 65 -7.39 6.02 -15.00
N ASP A 66 -8.23 5.00 -14.86
CA ASP A 66 -9.21 4.61 -15.88
C ASP A 66 -10.20 5.76 -16.11
N GLN A 67 -10.77 6.33 -15.05
CA GLN A 67 -11.66 7.48 -15.15
C GLN A 67 -11.01 8.69 -15.83
N PHE A 68 -9.74 8.97 -15.53
CA PHE A 68 -9.00 10.06 -16.19
C PHE A 68 -8.76 9.78 -17.68
N SER A 69 -8.47 8.52 -18.02
CA SER A 69 -8.22 8.08 -19.39
C SER A 69 -9.49 8.10 -20.24
N GLU A 70 -10.65 7.82 -19.63
CA GLU A 70 -11.98 7.91 -20.25
C GLU A 70 -12.47 9.36 -20.39
N ASP A 71 -12.10 10.27 -19.46
CA ASP A 71 -12.44 11.70 -19.51
C ASP A 71 -11.57 12.52 -20.48
N SER A 72 -10.62 11.89 -21.17
CA SER A 72 -9.81 12.52 -22.21
C SER A 72 -10.44 12.24 -23.59
N PRO A 73 -11.32 13.12 -24.12
CA PRO A 73 -11.80 12.98 -25.49
C PRO A 73 -10.59 13.10 -26.44
N GLU A 74 -10.56 12.27 -27.48
CA GLU A 74 -9.62 12.42 -28.61
C GLU A 74 -9.55 13.86 -29.14
#